data_AF-A0A960V8Z5-F1
#
_entry.id   AF-A0A960V8Z5-F1
#
_cell.length_a   1.000
_cell.length_b   1.000
_cell.length_c   1.000
_cell.angle_alpha   90.00
_cell.angle_beta   90.00
_cell.angle_gamma   90.00
#
_symmetry.space_group_name_H-M   'P 1'
#
loop_
_entity.id
_entity.type
_entity.pdbx_description
1 polymer ?
#
loop_
_entity_poly.entity_id
_entity_poly.type
_entity_poly.pdbx_seq_one_letter_code
_entity_poly.pdbx_strand_id
1 'polypeptide(L)'
;MGESRIVKLGEWSKEITNVVEEDLRNELKLIIQEEPNWGWDQISLQDVFGCAINQLPPVYIKKGESSDLRLSKDEIRNAIFIAMKRVKQNPIIRIEEGDSES
;
A
#
# COMPACT_ATOMS: atom_id res chain seq x y z
N MET A 1 13.41 28.19 30.09
CA MET A 1 12.24 28.26 29.20
C MET A 1 12.27 27.00 28.36
N GLY A 2 11.35 26.05 28.61
CA GLY A 2 11.31 24.82 27.83
C GLY A 2 10.75 25.12 26.45
N GLU A 3 11.49 24.81 25.40
CA GLU A 3 11.00 24.91 24.03
C GLU A 3 9.73 24.06 23.90
N SER A 4 8.63 24.73 23.53
CA SER A 4 7.38 24.06 23.24
C SER A 4 7.58 23.20 21.99
N ARG A 5 7.58 21.87 22.15
CA ARG A 5 7.64 20.91 21.05
C ARG A 5 6.28 20.82 20.36
N ILE A 6 5.81 21.92 19.78
CA ILE A 6 4.62 21.89 18.92
C ILE A 6 5.07 21.24 17.60
N VAL A 7 4.67 19.99 17.40
CA VAL A 7 4.88 19.28 16.13
C VAL A 7 3.87 19.85 15.13
N LYS A 8 4.37 20.57 14.12
CA LYS A 8 3.55 20.96 12.97
C LYS A 8 3.42 19.75 12.05
N LEU A 9 2.24 19.13 12.05
CA LEU A 9 1.94 17.92 11.28
C LEU A 9 2.34 18.03 9.80
N GLY A 10 2.13 19.20 9.18
CA GLY A 10 2.49 19.43 7.77
C GLY A 10 3.99 19.56 7.50
N GLU A 11 4.82 19.85 8.50
CA GLU A 11 6.28 19.78 8.38
C GLU A 11 6.74 18.33 8.62
N TRP A 12 6.18 17.65 9.63
CA TRP A 12 6.48 16.26 9.94
C TRP A 12 6.17 15.29 8.80
N SER A 13 5.03 15.45 8.12
CA SER A 13 4.64 14.59 6.98
C SER A 13 5.49 14.81 5.72
N LYS A 14 6.24 15.93 5.64
CA LYS A 14 7.20 16.14 4.54
C LYS A 14 8.47 15.33 4.74
N GLU A 15 8.85 15.11 6.00
CA GLU A 15 10.09 14.45 6.39
C GLU A 15 9.93 12.96 6.61
N ILE A 16 8.75 12.49 7.02
CA ILE A 16 8.50 11.09 7.38
C ILE A 16 7.74 10.36 6.25
N THR A 17 8.14 9.13 5.95
CA THR A 17 7.45 8.23 5.00
C THR A 17 7.20 6.87 5.63
N ASN A 18 6.15 6.17 5.19
CA ASN A 18 5.94 4.76 5.52
C ASN A 18 6.64 3.90 4.47
N VAL A 19 7.81 3.35 4.79
CA VAL A 19 8.58 2.56 3.81
C VAL A 19 7.88 1.29 3.36
N VAL A 20 7.01 0.72 4.19
CA VAL A 20 6.20 -0.45 3.80
C VAL A 20 5.24 -0.11 2.67
N GLU A 21 4.74 1.13 2.65
CA GLU A 21 3.89 1.61 1.56
C GLU A 21 4.66 1.68 0.24
N GLU A 22 5.88 2.23 0.26
CA GLU A 22 6.75 2.32 -0.90
C GLU A 22 7.18 0.93 -1.39
N ASP A 23 7.58 0.05 -0.48
CA ASP A 23 7.99 -1.32 -0.80
C ASP A 23 6.85 -2.14 -1.40
N LEU A 24 5.63 -2.04 -0.86
CA LEU A 24 4.44 -2.66 -1.44
C LEU A 24 4.14 -2.14 -2.84
N ARG A 25 4.22 -0.81 -3.07
CA ARG A 25 3.98 -0.22 -4.40
C ARG A 25 5.01 -0.73 -5.41
N ASN A 26 6.27 -0.83 -5.01
CA ASN A 26 7.34 -1.28 -5.88
C ASN A 26 7.22 -2.78 -6.19
N GLU A 27 7.01 -3.63 -5.19
CA GLU A 27 6.86 -5.07 -5.40
C GLU A 27 5.58 -5.42 -6.16
N LEU A 28 4.47 -4.72 -5.94
CA LEU A 28 3.25 -4.92 -6.73
C LEU A 28 3.48 -4.63 -8.22
N LYS A 29 4.22 -3.55 -8.55
CA LYS A 29 4.60 -3.25 -9.93
C LYS A 29 5.48 -4.35 -10.53
N LEU A 30 6.45 -4.86 -9.77
CA LEU A 30 7.33 -5.95 -10.23
C LEU A 30 6.53 -7.21 -10.50
N ILE A 31 5.62 -7.61 -9.61
CA ILE A 31 4.78 -8.80 -9.81
C ILE A 31 3.91 -8.66 -11.06
N ILE A 32 3.33 -7.48 -11.33
CA ILE A 32 2.54 -7.25 -12.54
C ILE A 32 3.39 -7.41 -13.80
N GLN A 33 4.66 -6.97 -13.76
CA GLN A 33 5.61 -7.14 -14.86
C GLN A 33 6.08 -8.59 -15.03
N GLU A 34 6.30 -9.30 -13.93
CA GLU A 34 6.70 -10.72 -13.91
C GLU A 34 5.56 -11.63 -14.42
N GLU A 35 4.30 -11.29 -14.11
CA GLU A 35 3.11 -12.12 -14.37
C GLU A 35 2.04 -11.38 -15.20
N PRO A 36 2.30 -10.95 -16.45
CA PRO A 36 1.37 -10.12 -17.22
C PRO A 36 0.04 -10.81 -17.54
N ASN A 37 -0.02 -12.15 -17.48
CA ASN A 37 -1.17 -12.96 -17.86
C ASN A 37 -2.11 -13.35 -16.69
N TRP A 38 -1.93 -12.77 -15.50
CA TRP A 38 -2.72 -13.11 -14.32
C TRP A 38 -4.16 -12.55 -14.29
N GLY A 39 -4.59 -11.87 -15.35
CA GLY A 39 -5.91 -11.24 -15.41
C GLY A 39 -5.99 -10.02 -14.49
N TRP A 40 -4.97 -9.17 -14.51
CA TRP A 40 -4.92 -7.94 -13.71
C TRP A 40 -6.07 -6.96 -14.02
N ASP A 41 -6.66 -7.08 -15.21
CA ASP A 41 -7.87 -6.38 -15.64
C ASP A 41 -9.12 -6.78 -14.84
N GLN A 42 -9.12 -7.98 -14.24
CA GLN A 42 -10.23 -8.52 -13.46
C GLN A 42 -10.10 -8.23 -11.96
N ILE A 43 -9.00 -7.61 -11.52
CA ILE A 43 -8.76 -7.34 -10.10
C ILE A 43 -8.48 -5.84 -9.88
N SER A 44 -9.07 -5.28 -8.83
CA SER A 44 -8.74 -3.92 -8.41
C SER A 44 -7.38 -3.88 -7.73
N LEU A 45 -6.36 -3.36 -8.41
CA LEU A 45 -5.01 -3.18 -7.86
C LEU A 45 -5.02 -2.29 -6.61
N GLN A 46 -5.94 -1.33 -6.55
CA GLN A 46 -6.11 -0.47 -5.38
C GLN A 46 -6.60 -1.26 -4.17
N ASP A 47 -7.51 -2.23 -4.36
CA ASP A 47 -8.02 -3.06 -3.27
C ASP A 47 -6.98 -4.10 -2.85
N VAL A 48 -6.20 -4.63 -3.79
CA VAL A 48 -5.05 -5.49 -3.47
C VAL A 48 -4.06 -4.72 -2.60
N PHE A 49 -3.71 -3.51 -3.02
CA PHE A 49 -2.80 -2.65 -2.26
C PHE A 49 -3.36 -2.31 -0.88
N GLY A 50 -4.62 -1.87 -0.80
CA GLY A 50 -5.28 -1.54 0.46
C GLY A 50 -5.41 -2.72 1.41
N CYS A 51 -5.66 -3.92 0.89
CA CYS A 51 -5.68 -5.13 1.70
C CYS A 51 -4.26 -5.53 2.14
N ALA A 52 -3.25 -5.39 1.29
CA ALA A 52 -1.87 -5.74 1.61
C ALA A 52 -1.28 -4.82 2.68
N ILE A 53 -1.44 -3.49 2.55
CA ILE A 53 -0.90 -2.52 3.53
C ILE A 53 -1.52 -2.70 4.92
N ASN A 54 -2.80 -3.04 5.00
CA ASN A 54 -3.49 -3.28 6.28
C ASN A 54 -3.08 -4.58 6.98
N GLN A 55 -2.32 -5.45 6.32
CA GLN A 55 -1.80 -6.69 6.92
C GLN A 55 -0.40 -6.53 7.50
N LEU A 56 0.30 -5.44 7.21
CA LEU A 56 1.68 -5.23 7.57
C LEU A 56 1.82 -4.13 8.63
N PRO A 57 2.76 -4.26 9.57
CA PRO A 57 3.05 -3.18 10.51
C PRO A 57 3.59 -1.97 9.75
N PRO A 58 3.09 -0.75 10.00
CA PRO A 58 3.65 0.44 9.37
C PRO A 58 5.05 0.72 9.93
N VAL A 59 5.96 1.15 9.05
CA VAL A 59 7.32 1.53 9.45
C VAL A 59 7.57 2.95 8.96
N TYR A 60 7.44 3.90 9.89
CA TYR A 60 7.67 5.31 9.63
C TYR A 60 9.12 5.68 9.88
N ILE A 61 9.78 6.24 8.87
CA ILE A 61 11.16 6.70 8.96
C ILE A 61 11.31 8.08 8.32
N LYS A 62 12.40 8.78 8.63
CA LYS A 62 12.77 9.96 7.87
C LYS A 62 13.21 9.58 6.46
N LYS A 63 12.81 10.37 5.47
CA LYS A 63 13.20 10.17 4.07
C LYS A 63 14.72 10.20 3.93
N GLY A 64 15.26 9.19 3.26
CA GLY A 64 16.71 9.03 3.06
C GLY A 64 17.43 8.24 4.14
N GLU A 65 16.75 7.84 5.22
CA GLU A 65 17.31 6.94 6.22
C GLU A 65 16.97 5.47 5.91
N SER A 66 17.71 4.54 6.52
CA SER A 66 17.41 3.10 6.51
C SER A 66 16.96 2.65 7.90
N SER A 67 16.19 1.58 7.97
CA SER A 67 15.74 1.00 9.24
C SER A 67 15.98 -0.51 9.26
N ASP A 68 16.46 -1.01 10.38
CA ASP A 68 16.59 -2.45 10.65
C ASP A 68 15.23 -3.14 10.81
N LEU A 69 14.15 -2.35 10.96
CA LEU A 69 12.77 -2.83 11.05
C LEU A 69 12.10 -2.99 9.67
N ARG A 70 12.86 -2.86 8.59
CA ARG A 70 12.32 -3.02 7.24
C ARG A 70 11.92 -4.47 7.02
N LEU A 71 10.69 -4.67 6.55
CA LEU A 71 10.18 -5.99 6.23
C LEU A 71 10.97 -6.60 5.08
N SER A 72 11.13 -7.91 5.11
CA SER A 72 11.75 -8.64 4.01
C SER A 72 10.88 -8.58 2.76
N LYS A 73 11.51 -8.72 1.60
CA LYS A 73 10.81 -8.81 0.32
C LYS A 73 9.76 -9.94 0.31
N ASP A 74 10.05 -11.07 0.94
CA ASP A 74 9.14 -12.21 0.99
C ASP A 74 7.88 -11.92 1.83
N GLU A 75 8.01 -11.17 2.93
CA GLU A 75 6.86 -10.73 3.73
C GLU A 75 5.95 -9.80 2.92
N ILE A 76 6.53 -8.85 2.19
CA ILE A 76 5.80 -7.91 1.31
C ILE A 76 5.06 -8.69 0.22
N ARG A 77 5.76 -9.60 -0.48
CA ARG A 77 5.16 -10.42 -1.55
C ARG A 77 4.06 -11.33 -1.02
N ASN A 78 4.26 -11.96 0.14
CA ASN A 78 3.24 -12.80 0.76
C ASN A 78 1.96 -12.01 1.07
N ALA A 79 2.08 -10.78 1.61
CA ALA A 79 0.93 -9.91 1.87
C ALA A 79 0.16 -9.56 0.58
N ILE A 80 0.88 -9.29 -0.52
CA ILE A 80 0.28 -9.05 -1.84
C ILE A 80 -0.49 -10.29 -2.31
N PHE A 81 0.10 -11.49 -2.26
CA PHE A 81 -0.57 -12.70 -2.74
C PHE A 81 -1.81 -13.06 -1.91
N ILE A 82 -1.78 -12.87 -0.58
CA ILE A 82 -2.95 -13.05 0.28
C ILE A 82 -4.05 -12.04 -0.10
N ALA A 83 -3.67 -10.77 -0.29
CA ALA A 83 -4.60 -9.72 -0.71
C ALA A 83 -5.25 -10.02 -2.06
N MET A 84 -4.46 -10.47 -3.04
CA MET A 84 -4.96 -10.87 -4.36
C MET A 84 -6.00 -12.00 -4.26
N LYS A 85 -5.73 -13.04 -3.47
CA LYS A 85 -6.69 -14.13 -3.26
C LYS A 85 -7.99 -13.60 -2.65
N ARG A 86 -7.90 -12.69 -1.68
CA ARG A 86 -9.06 -12.11 -1.00
C ARG A 86 -9.90 -11.25 -1.94
N VAL A 87 -9.27 -10.39 -2.73
CA VAL A 87 -9.94 -9.54 -3.73
C VAL A 87 -10.57 -10.39 -4.82
N LYS A 88 -9.91 -11.47 -5.27
CA LYS A 88 -10.49 -12.39 -6.26
C LYS A 88 -11.73 -13.13 -5.74
N GLN A 89 -11.73 -13.50 -4.44
CA GLN A 89 -12.87 -14.16 -3.81
C GLN A 89 -14.02 -13.19 -3.50
N ASN A 90 -13.71 -11.94 -3.18
CA ASN A 90 -14.67 -10.91 -2.82
C ASN A 90 -14.36 -9.62 -3.59
N PRO A 91 -14.62 -9.59 -4.91
CA PRO A 91 -14.37 -8.38 -5.68
C PRO A 91 -15.28 -7.28 -5.16
N ILE A 92 -14.69 -6.13 -4.80
CA ILE A 92 -15.46 -4.94 -4.43
C ILE A 92 -16.08 -4.42 -5.72
N ILE A 93 -17.35 -4.73 -5.94
CA ILE A 93 -18.13 -4.17 -7.06
C ILE A 93 -18.30 -2.69 -6.74
N ARG A 94 -17.58 -1.82 -7.46
CA ARG A 94 -17.94 -0.40 -7.51
C ARG A 94 -19.24 -0.35 -8.30
N ILE A 95 -20.35 -0.22 -7.60
CA ILE A 95 -21.61 0.17 -8.23
C ILE A 95 -21.32 1.58 -8.72
N GLU A 96 -21.10 1.75 -10.02
CA GLU A 96 -21.24 3.06 -10.63
C GLU A 96 -22.68 3.47 -10.32
N GLU A 97 -22.86 4.43 -9.42
CA GLU A 97 -24.14 5.12 -9.30
C GLU A 97 -24.42 5.70 -10.67
N GLY A 98 -25.26 4.99 -11.42
CA GLY A 98 -25.57 5.33 -12.79
C GLY A 98 -26.06 6.77 -12.85
N ASP A 99 -25.64 7.46 -13.92
CA ASP A 99 -26.32 8.64 -14.45
C ASP A 99 -27.82 8.39 -14.41
N SER A 100 -28.44 8.87 -13.33
CA SER A 100 -29.87 8.91 -13.12
C SER A 100 -30.30 10.34 -13.41
N GLU A 101 -30.09 10.79 -14.64
CA GLU A 101 -30.77 11.98 -15.16
C GLU A 101 -31.42 11.62 -16.51
N SER A 102 -32.67 11.17 -16.35
CA SER A 102 -33.89 11.44 -17.16
C SER A 102 -33.73 11.87 -18.62
#